data_AF-C0VL69-F1
#
_entry.id   AF-C0VL69-F1
#
_cell.length_a   1.000
_cell.length_b   1.000
_cell.length_c   1.000
_cell.angle_alpha   90.00
_cell.angle_beta   90.00
_cell.angle_gamma   90.00
#
_symmetry.space_group_name_H-M   'P 1'
#
loop_
_entity.id
_entity.type
_entity.pdbx_description
1 polymer ?
#
loop_
_entity_poly.entity_id
_entity_poly.type
_entity_poly.pdbx_seq_one_letter_code
_entity_poly.pdbx_strand_id
1 'polypeptide(L)'
;MKFGIKAICFASLIAASAVYASTTLSPNQLNNSGIIPSGYADLKFVLANGNWVKNIYLPNTANHQDKITIQSSAGWKSYLDTSNTNLPIEVLEIQSGDVFQFTYDGNQKKWVAQLSAVSPTNGMPFEEITLTSAKLQHISLADGKWAQTIALPTNVNDGTLVQVTSTATYPSMIATNNLLFPSSFNLQNGSEYWFKYNSALQKWVPEFIKPIKLNVKDIGTNLNAVSAPVTEVNFANANWVTNFTLPSTANDRDRILVKSTATWTAKINNTNINSSASLMLKTGDQYEFMYVSDKGHWVLMSAPIKNIESTSNIASVLPNMTEPTLKVKVSNSNWRQSINLPASAQIGDKVILASTADSNSFILASNGLSTVLQNGETRRFVYTQQGWAADSHTIDMLFVNSPEVSTILGESAAKLRMIEGLSLTNVTAENSSAKFYLRKTGYITYKIPGDTLTAVLSIGRSDTTVQTERKRVLADGVYYQGNEPGNGGCGWAYVNASAYNMIGTNDISGCSVAAMRHEIGHNLGLYHGDSSQIGSGFTHPLGSTALGGNNLNFYSSPYLYNPKYGVRLGEEGKKDAVSVINANTVRISQYN
;
A
#
# COMPACT_ATOMS: atom_id res chain seq x y z
N MET A 1 40.10 -7.89 -77.47
CA MET A 1 39.47 -6.96 -78.45
C MET A 1 38.20 -7.61 -78.98
N LYS A 2 37.04 -7.06 -78.62
CA LYS A 2 35.67 -7.15 -79.21
C LYS A 2 34.65 -7.03 -78.08
N PHE A 3 34.16 -5.81 -77.93
CA PHE A 3 33.00 -5.44 -77.13
C PHE A 3 31.72 -5.97 -77.80
N GLY A 4 30.81 -6.52 -76.99
CA GLY A 4 29.44 -6.83 -77.37
C GLY A 4 28.51 -6.42 -76.23
N ILE A 5 27.84 -5.29 -76.40
CA ILE A 5 26.90 -4.69 -75.45
C ILE A 5 25.64 -5.56 -75.38
N LYS A 6 25.23 -5.99 -74.18
CA LYS A 6 23.87 -6.44 -73.89
C LYS A 6 23.24 -5.45 -72.91
N ALA A 7 22.12 -4.86 -73.33
CA ALA A 7 21.28 -4.00 -72.53
C ALA A 7 20.74 -4.77 -71.31
N ILE A 8 20.88 -4.20 -70.12
CA ILE A 8 20.22 -4.67 -68.89
C ILE A 8 19.18 -3.62 -68.55
N CYS A 9 17.90 -3.98 -68.68
CA CYS A 9 16.78 -3.18 -68.19
C CYS A 9 16.83 -3.13 -66.67
N PHE A 10 16.99 -1.93 -66.10
CA PHE A 10 16.69 -1.66 -64.69
C PHE A 10 15.17 -1.61 -64.52
N ALA A 11 14.58 -2.68 -64.01
CA ALA A 11 13.25 -2.64 -63.45
C ALA A 11 13.35 -2.05 -62.03
N SER A 12 13.03 -0.76 -61.91
CA SER A 12 12.81 -0.08 -60.65
C SER A 12 11.61 -0.71 -59.92
N LEU A 13 11.88 -1.47 -58.85
CA LEU A 13 10.85 -1.86 -57.88
C LEU A 13 10.39 -0.60 -57.14
N ILE A 14 9.22 -0.11 -57.50
CA ILE A 14 8.47 0.84 -56.67
C ILE A 14 7.87 0.01 -55.53
N ALA A 15 8.46 0.09 -54.33
CA ALA A 15 7.85 -0.43 -53.12
C ALA A 15 6.63 0.43 -52.79
N ALA A 16 5.44 -0.02 -53.19
CA ALA A 16 4.19 0.58 -52.76
C ALA A 16 4.01 0.31 -51.26
N SER A 17 4.22 1.31 -50.42
CA SER A 17 3.83 1.27 -49.02
C SER A 17 2.29 1.28 -48.93
N ALA A 18 1.71 0.12 -48.63
CA ALA A 18 0.28 -0.02 -48.38
C ALA A 18 -0.11 0.82 -47.15
N VAL A 19 -0.99 1.81 -47.36
CA VAL A 19 -1.63 2.55 -46.27
C VAL A 19 -2.79 1.70 -45.76
N TYR A 20 -2.60 0.98 -44.66
CA TYR A 20 -3.69 0.31 -43.97
C TYR A 20 -4.57 1.36 -43.27
N ALA A 21 -5.85 1.40 -43.62
CA ALA A 21 -6.81 2.25 -42.91
C ALA A 21 -6.96 1.76 -41.46
N SER A 22 -6.95 2.68 -40.50
CA SER A 22 -7.17 2.37 -39.08
C SER A 22 -8.54 1.72 -38.89
N THR A 23 -8.58 0.53 -38.29
CA THR A 23 -9.85 -0.15 -38.02
C THR A 23 -10.56 0.52 -36.85
N THR A 24 -11.88 0.73 -36.92
CA THR A 24 -12.64 1.29 -35.79
C THR A 24 -13.52 0.22 -35.15
N LEU A 25 -13.35 0.01 -33.85
CA LEU A 25 -14.16 -0.85 -33.00
C LEU A 25 -14.80 -0.05 -31.86
N SER A 26 -15.84 -0.62 -31.27
CA SER A 26 -16.59 -0.07 -30.15
C SER A 26 -17.15 -1.22 -29.30
N PRO A 27 -17.54 -0.97 -28.05
CA PRO A 27 -18.08 -2.01 -27.17
C PRO A 27 -19.19 -2.87 -27.80
N ASN A 28 -20.17 -2.26 -28.47
CA ASN A 28 -21.30 -2.98 -29.07
C ASN A 28 -20.86 -3.93 -30.21
N GLN A 29 -19.73 -3.65 -30.86
CA GLN A 29 -19.13 -4.53 -31.88
C GLN A 29 -18.31 -5.68 -31.27
N LEU A 30 -18.07 -5.63 -29.95
CA LEU A 30 -17.31 -6.60 -29.17
C LEU A 30 -18.17 -7.27 -28.09
N ASN A 31 -19.47 -7.49 -28.36
CA ASN A 31 -20.40 -8.10 -27.41
C ASN A 31 -20.46 -7.35 -26.06
N ASN A 32 -20.44 -6.02 -26.11
CA ASN A 32 -20.41 -5.12 -24.95
C ASN A 32 -19.16 -5.30 -24.06
N SER A 33 -18.04 -5.74 -24.65
CA SER A 33 -16.77 -5.95 -23.97
C SER A 33 -15.84 -4.73 -24.12
N GLY A 34 -15.04 -4.49 -23.08
CA GLY A 34 -13.89 -3.57 -23.12
C GLY A 34 -12.55 -4.27 -23.32
N ILE A 35 -12.55 -5.58 -23.59
CA ILE A 35 -11.33 -6.32 -23.96
C ILE A 35 -11.03 -6.00 -25.42
N ILE A 36 -10.03 -5.15 -25.64
CA ILE A 36 -9.62 -4.73 -26.98
C ILE A 36 -8.84 -5.90 -27.64
N PRO A 37 -9.24 -6.38 -28.83
CA PRO A 37 -8.58 -7.51 -29.48
C PRO A 37 -7.21 -7.15 -30.06
N SER A 38 -6.32 -8.15 -30.13
CA SER A 38 -5.06 -8.08 -30.89
C SER A 38 -5.29 -8.37 -32.39
N GLY A 39 -4.23 -8.23 -33.19
CA GLY A 39 -4.24 -8.59 -34.62
C GLY A 39 -4.50 -7.42 -35.58
N TYR A 40 -4.54 -6.20 -35.05
CA TYR A 40 -4.69 -4.97 -35.80
C TYR A 40 -3.40 -4.14 -35.70
N ALA A 41 -2.82 -3.78 -36.84
CA ALA A 41 -1.64 -2.89 -36.87
C ALA A 41 -1.98 -1.46 -36.39
N ASP A 42 -3.21 -1.01 -36.65
CA ASP A 42 -3.76 0.26 -36.17
C ASP A 42 -5.26 0.10 -35.89
N LEU A 43 -5.64 0.24 -34.62
CA LEU A 43 -6.99 0.09 -34.12
C LEU A 43 -7.43 1.31 -33.33
N LYS A 44 -8.62 1.82 -33.64
CA LYS A 44 -9.33 2.85 -32.88
C LYS A 44 -10.48 2.24 -32.10
N PHE A 45 -10.45 2.34 -30.78
CA PHE A 45 -11.53 1.93 -29.88
C PHE A 45 -12.33 3.16 -29.41
N VAL A 46 -13.61 3.23 -29.80
CA VAL A 46 -14.46 4.42 -29.58
C VAL A 46 -15.56 4.14 -28.57
N LEU A 47 -15.70 5.03 -27.59
CA LEU A 47 -16.76 5.04 -26.58
C LEU A 47 -17.72 6.20 -26.84
N ALA A 48 -19.02 5.94 -26.79
CA ALA A 48 -20.06 6.95 -26.97
C ALA A 48 -21.29 6.64 -26.10
N ASN A 49 -22.21 7.61 -25.98
CA ASN A 49 -23.50 7.36 -25.33
C ASN A 49 -24.26 6.24 -26.07
N GLY A 50 -24.72 5.24 -25.33
CA GLY A 50 -25.35 4.04 -25.91
C GLY A 50 -24.38 3.01 -26.51
N ASN A 51 -23.07 3.28 -26.48
CA ASN A 51 -22.02 2.37 -26.93
C ASN A 51 -20.77 2.55 -26.04
N TRP A 52 -20.88 2.06 -24.80
CA TRP A 52 -19.97 2.34 -23.71
C TRP A 52 -19.72 1.09 -22.87
N VAL A 53 -18.54 1.01 -22.27
CA VAL A 53 -18.19 0.00 -21.27
C VAL A 53 -17.36 0.63 -20.16
N LYS A 54 -17.52 0.13 -18.92
CA LYS A 54 -16.83 0.69 -17.75
C LYS A 54 -15.35 0.38 -17.74
N ASN A 55 -14.97 -0.87 -17.96
CA ASN A 55 -13.60 -1.36 -17.80
C ASN A 55 -13.02 -1.74 -19.15
N ILE A 56 -11.79 -1.32 -19.43
CA ILE A 56 -11.10 -1.49 -20.70
C ILE A 56 -9.76 -2.17 -20.44
N TYR A 57 -9.38 -3.08 -21.33
CA TYR A 57 -8.13 -3.83 -21.27
C TYR A 57 -7.47 -3.83 -22.65
N LEU A 58 -6.19 -3.44 -22.69
CA LEU A 58 -5.35 -3.64 -23.87
C LEU A 58 -4.93 -5.12 -23.97
N PRO A 59 -4.73 -5.68 -25.17
CA PRO A 59 -4.36 -7.08 -25.31
C PRO A 59 -2.96 -7.34 -24.77
N ASN A 60 -2.76 -8.47 -24.09
CA ASN A 60 -1.48 -8.83 -23.47
C ASN A 60 -0.38 -9.20 -24.46
N THR A 61 -0.75 -9.49 -25.71
CA THR A 61 0.16 -9.83 -26.80
C THR A 61 -0.24 -9.06 -28.04
N ALA A 62 0.74 -8.48 -28.72
CA ALA A 62 0.57 -7.78 -29.99
C ALA A 62 1.88 -7.84 -30.78
N ASN A 63 1.85 -7.46 -32.05
CA ASN A 63 3.08 -7.31 -32.83
C ASN A 63 3.77 -6.00 -32.44
N HIS A 64 5.10 -5.98 -32.55
CA HIS A 64 5.84 -4.74 -32.34
C HIS A 64 5.33 -3.66 -33.30
N GLN A 65 5.11 -2.44 -32.78
CA GLN A 65 4.55 -1.28 -33.49
C GLN A 65 3.04 -1.30 -33.74
N ASP A 66 2.29 -2.31 -33.26
CA ASP A 66 0.83 -2.26 -33.26
C ASP A 66 0.35 -1.03 -32.48
N LYS A 67 -0.69 -0.35 -32.97
CA LYS A 67 -1.23 0.88 -32.37
C LYS A 67 -2.67 0.71 -31.92
N ILE A 68 -2.98 1.23 -30.74
CA ILE A 68 -4.35 1.36 -30.24
C ILE A 68 -4.60 2.81 -29.86
N THR A 69 -5.68 3.39 -30.40
CA THR A 69 -6.19 4.71 -30.03
C THR A 69 -7.53 4.55 -29.32
N ILE A 70 -7.63 4.97 -28.07
CA ILE A 70 -8.87 5.01 -27.30
C ILE A 70 -9.43 6.43 -27.35
N GLN A 71 -10.67 6.59 -27.79
CA GLN A 71 -11.35 7.88 -27.83
C GLN A 71 -12.73 7.79 -27.16
N SER A 72 -13.07 8.77 -26.34
CA SER A 72 -14.39 8.82 -25.70
C SER A 72 -15.15 10.11 -26.00
N SER A 73 -16.43 9.97 -26.30
CA SER A 73 -17.43 11.04 -26.24
C SER A 73 -18.61 10.65 -25.34
N ALA A 74 -18.44 9.64 -24.49
CA ALA A 74 -19.46 9.15 -23.58
C ALA A 74 -19.59 10.08 -22.36
N GLY A 75 -20.82 10.31 -21.88
CA GLY A 75 -21.05 11.06 -20.64
C GLY A 75 -20.63 10.31 -19.38
N TRP A 76 -20.33 9.01 -19.48
CA TRP A 76 -19.92 8.16 -18.35
C TRP A 76 -18.43 7.87 -18.41
N LYS A 77 -17.78 7.81 -17.25
CA LYS A 77 -16.35 7.50 -17.10
C LYS A 77 -16.05 6.04 -17.42
N SER A 78 -14.95 5.79 -18.11
CA SER A 78 -14.36 4.45 -18.29
C SER A 78 -12.98 4.37 -17.64
N TYR A 79 -12.49 3.16 -17.43
CA TYR A 79 -11.27 2.87 -16.69
C TYR A 79 -10.43 1.87 -17.47
N LEU A 80 -9.26 2.30 -17.92
CA LEU A 80 -8.29 1.43 -18.58
C LEU A 80 -7.38 0.79 -17.52
N ASP A 81 -7.30 -0.53 -17.52
CA ASP A 81 -6.26 -1.29 -16.83
C ASP A 81 -4.90 -0.99 -17.48
N THR A 82 -3.94 -0.52 -16.68
CA THR A 82 -2.62 -0.10 -17.16
C THR A 82 -1.51 -1.09 -16.82
N SER A 83 -1.83 -2.28 -16.32
CA SER A 83 -0.87 -3.30 -15.86
C SER A 83 0.12 -3.76 -16.94
N ASN A 84 -0.32 -3.76 -18.20
CA ASN A 84 0.51 -4.10 -19.37
C ASN A 84 0.98 -2.86 -20.16
N THR A 85 0.96 -1.68 -19.54
CA THR A 85 1.43 -0.41 -20.13
C THR A 85 2.73 0.09 -19.48
N ASN A 86 3.27 1.19 -19.99
CA ASN A 86 4.35 1.95 -19.33
C ASN A 86 3.85 3.00 -18.32
N LEU A 87 2.53 3.15 -18.11
CA LEU A 87 1.99 4.13 -17.18
C LEU A 87 2.18 3.65 -15.73
N PRO A 88 2.67 4.50 -14.81
CA PRO A 88 2.94 4.14 -13.41
C PRO A 88 1.71 4.27 -12.48
N ILE A 89 0.52 4.11 -13.04
CA ILE A 89 -0.73 4.09 -12.31
C ILE A 89 -1.37 2.72 -12.53
N GLU A 90 -2.30 2.32 -11.66
CA GLU A 90 -3.02 1.04 -11.82
C GLU A 90 -4.17 1.14 -12.81
N VAL A 91 -4.77 2.32 -12.91
CA VAL A 91 -5.93 2.59 -13.74
C VAL A 91 -5.83 4.00 -14.32
N LEU A 92 -6.07 4.13 -15.63
CA LEU A 92 -6.26 5.41 -16.30
C LEU A 92 -7.76 5.71 -16.46
N GLU A 93 -8.22 6.82 -15.87
CA GLU A 93 -9.61 7.28 -16.02
C GLU A 93 -9.82 8.01 -17.36
N ILE A 94 -10.81 7.55 -18.12
CA ILE A 94 -11.20 8.07 -19.44
C ILE A 94 -12.55 8.78 -19.31
N GLN A 95 -12.60 10.04 -19.71
CA GLN A 95 -13.77 10.92 -19.72
C GLN A 95 -14.12 11.36 -21.14
N SER A 96 -15.27 12.00 -21.32
CA SER A 96 -15.65 12.61 -22.60
C SER A 96 -14.60 13.61 -23.08
N GLY A 97 -14.20 13.49 -24.34
CA GLY A 97 -13.17 14.33 -24.98
C GLY A 97 -11.75 13.75 -24.91
N ASP A 98 -11.50 12.74 -24.09
CA ASP A 98 -10.18 12.12 -24.00
C ASP A 98 -9.82 11.31 -25.25
N VAL A 99 -8.55 11.42 -25.64
CA VAL A 99 -7.91 10.60 -26.67
C VAL A 99 -6.57 10.11 -26.15
N PHE A 100 -6.39 8.80 -26.10
CA PHE A 100 -5.14 8.15 -25.70
C PHE A 100 -4.64 7.24 -26.79
N GLN A 101 -3.37 7.35 -27.15
CA GLN A 101 -2.74 6.46 -28.11
C GLN A 101 -1.65 5.64 -27.43
N PHE A 102 -1.59 4.36 -27.77
CA PHE A 102 -0.60 3.42 -27.30
C PHE A 102 0.05 2.72 -28.49
N THR A 103 1.33 2.39 -28.36
CA THR A 103 2.08 1.60 -29.34
C THR A 103 2.77 0.45 -28.63
N TYR A 104 2.62 -0.77 -29.14
CA TYR A 104 3.18 -1.95 -28.50
C TYR A 104 4.69 -2.07 -28.75
N ASP A 105 5.46 -2.12 -27.67
CA ASP A 105 6.88 -2.41 -27.70
C ASP A 105 7.11 -3.91 -27.42
N GLY A 106 7.55 -4.64 -28.45
CA GLY A 106 7.79 -6.08 -28.35
C GLY A 106 9.01 -6.45 -27.49
N ASN A 107 9.96 -5.52 -27.31
CA ASN A 107 11.11 -5.72 -26.44
C ASN A 107 10.71 -5.58 -24.96
N GLN A 108 9.87 -4.59 -24.66
CA GLN A 108 9.35 -4.36 -23.31
C GLN A 108 8.15 -5.25 -22.97
N LYS A 109 7.50 -5.84 -23.99
CA LYS A 109 6.21 -6.56 -23.90
C LYS A 109 5.13 -5.71 -23.23
N LYS A 110 5.07 -4.44 -23.61
CA LYS A 110 4.19 -3.43 -23.01
C LYS A 110 3.64 -2.46 -24.05
N TRP A 111 2.47 -1.93 -23.77
CA TRP A 111 1.88 -0.81 -24.49
C TRP A 111 2.48 0.52 -24.00
N VAL A 112 3.18 1.23 -24.87
CA VAL A 112 3.81 2.52 -24.57
C VAL A 112 2.85 3.64 -24.95
N ALA A 113 2.39 4.40 -23.96
CA ALA A 113 1.58 5.59 -24.17
C ALA A 113 2.35 6.61 -25.03
N GLN A 114 1.69 7.11 -26.08
CA GLN A 114 2.21 8.16 -26.94
C GLN A 114 1.88 9.51 -26.32
N LEU A 115 2.92 10.24 -25.93
CA LEU A 115 2.80 11.50 -25.20
C LEU A 115 3.32 12.65 -26.05
N SER A 116 2.59 13.77 -26.04
CA SER A 116 3.09 15.02 -26.62
C SER A 116 4.19 15.57 -25.71
N ALA A 117 5.39 15.75 -26.27
CA ALA A 117 6.54 16.29 -25.56
C ALA A 117 6.54 17.83 -25.57
N VAL A 118 6.76 18.42 -24.41
CA VAL A 118 7.04 19.84 -24.19
C VAL A 118 8.47 19.94 -23.64
N SER A 119 9.19 21.00 -24.00
CA SER A 119 10.56 21.24 -23.54
C SER A 119 10.71 22.69 -23.10
N PRO A 120 11.73 23.02 -22.28
CA PRO A 120 12.13 24.40 -22.06
C PRO A 120 12.46 25.12 -23.37
N THR A 121 12.04 26.36 -23.51
CA THR A 121 12.14 27.13 -24.77
C THR A 121 12.73 28.52 -24.63
N ASN A 122 12.71 29.12 -23.43
CA ASN A 122 13.05 30.55 -23.28
C ASN A 122 14.55 30.79 -23.00
N GLY A 123 15.34 29.73 -22.80
CA GLY A 123 16.78 29.80 -22.53
C GLY A 123 17.14 30.38 -21.16
N MET A 124 16.16 30.59 -20.28
CA MET A 124 16.38 31.14 -18.95
C MET A 124 16.81 30.05 -17.96
N PRO A 125 17.55 30.41 -16.89
CA PRO A 125 17.91 29.46 -15.84
C PRO A 125 16.69 28.84 -15.15
N PHE A 126 15.58 29.59 -15.07
CA PHE A 126 14.31 29.13 -14.49
C PHE A 126 13.19 29.24 -15.53
N GLU A 127 12.45 28.16 -15.74
CA GLU A 127 11.29 28.14 -16.65
C GLU A 127 10.12 27.35 -16.03
N GLU A 128 8.94 27.98 -15.94
CA GLU A 128 7.71 27.26 -15.65
C GLU A 128 7.17 26.63 -16.94
N ILE A 129 6.98 25.31 -16.94
CA ILE A 129 6.58 24.58 -18.14
C ILE A 129 5.08 24.74 -18.36
N THR A 130 4.71 25.27 -19.52
CA THR A 130 3.30 25.37 -19.91
C THR A 130 2.78 24.00 -20.37
N LEU A 131 1.77 23.50 -19.68
CA LEU A 131 1.07 22.26 -20.02
C LEU A 131 -0.26 22.56 -20.71
N THR A 132 -0.67 21.68 -21.61
CA THR A 132 -1.99 21.71 -22.25
C THR A 132 -3.07 21.13 -21.31
N SER A 133 -4.33 21.11 -21.75
CA SER A 133 -5.42 20.43 -21.04
C SER A 133 -5.39 18.90 -21.16
N ALA A 134 -4.43 18.32 -21.89
CA ALA A 134 -4.31 16.88 -22.04
C ALA A 134 -3.98 16.18 -20.71
N LYS A 135 -4.58 15.01 -20.48
CA LYS A 135 -4.37 14.24 -19.25
C LYS A 135 -2.99 13.59 -19.13
N LEU A 136 -2.39 13.19 -20.26
CA LEU A 136 -1.06 12.59 -20.29
C LEU A 136 -0.12 13.49 -21.08
N GLN A 137 0.98 13.91 -20.47
CA GLN A 137 1.94 14.82 -21.10
C GLN A 137 3.38 14.42 -20.76
N HIS A 138 4.33 14.82 -21.60
CA HIS A 138 5.74 14.56 -21.41
C HIS A 138 6.53 15.86 -21.39
N ILE A 139 7.34 16.06 -20.38
CA ILE A 139 8.34 17.12 -20.30
C ILE A 139 9.71 16.50 -20.58
N SER A 140 10.36 16.96 -21.64
CA SER A 140 11.64 16.43 -22.10
C SER A 140 12.71 17.51 -22.11
N LEU A 141 13.79 17.26 -21.36
CA LEU A 141 14.98 18.11 -21.32
C LEU A 141 16.08 17.44 -22.15
N ALA A 142 16.72 18.22 -23.01
CA ALA A 142 17.80 17.76 -23.88
C ALA A 142 18.81 18.89 -24.11
N ASP A 143 19.99 18.56 -24.65
CA ASP A 143 20.96 19.58 -25.04
C ASP A 143 20.34 20.54 -26.09
N GLY A 144 20.44 21.84 -25.83
CA GLY A 144 19.78 22.89 -26.62
C GLY A 144 18.29 23.14 -26.28
N LYS A 145 17.68 22.32 -25.43
CA LYS A 145 16.32 22.45 -24.89
C LYS A 145 16.34 22.21 -23.38
N TRP A 146 17.01 23.11 -22.68
CA TRP A 146 17.44 22.93 -21.29
C TRP A 146 17.20 24.20 -20.47
N ALA A 147 16.87 24.01 -19.20
CA ALA A 147 16.87 25.04 -18.17
C ALA A 147 17.51 24.47 -16.90
N GLN A 148 18.13 25.31 -16.07
CA GLN A 148 18.73 24.86 -14.81
C GLN A 148 17.66 24.37 -13.83
N THR A 149 16.53 25.06 -13.77
CA THR A 149 15.37 24.70 -12.96
C THR A 149 14.11 24.78 -13.81
N ILE A 150 13.30 23.72 -13.78
CA ILE A 150 11.94 23.74 -14.33
C ILE A 150 10.92 23.76 -13.19
N ALA A 151 9.79 24.43 -13.40
CA ALA A 151 8.65 24.36 -12.49
C ALA A 151 7.45 23.70 -13.17
N LEU A 152 6.74 22.84 -12.42
CA LEU A 152 5.45 22.32 -12.85
C LEU A 152 4.34 23.34 -12.49
N PRO A 153 3.38 23.61 -13.38
CA PRO A 153 2.35 24.63 -13.18
C PRO A 153 1.34 24.22 -12.10
N THR A 154 0.70 25.19 -11.42
CA THR A 154 -0.29 24.91 -10.37
C THR A 154 -1.74 24.83 -10.87
N ASN A 155 -2.03 25.37 -12.05
CA ASN A 155 -3.41 25.51 -12.53
C ASN A 155 -3.70 24.50 -13.65
N VAL A 156 -3.63 23.21 -13.32
CA VAL A 156 -3.97 22.12 -14.25
C VAL A 156 -5.16 21.31 -13.74
N ASN A 157 -5.75 20.50 -14.62
CA ASN A 157 -6.87 19.64 -14.26
C ASN A 157 -6.45 18.56 -13.24
N ASP A 158 -7.37 18.20 -12.37
CA ASP A 158 -7.17 17.10 -11.43
C ASP A 158 -6.85 15.80 -12.19
N GLY A 159 -5.87 15.04 -11.69
CA GLY A 159 -5.46 13.78 -12.30
C GLY A 159 -4.58 13.90 -13.54
N THR A 160 -4.21 15.11 -13.98
CA THR A 160 -3.18 15.28 -15.03
C THR A 160 -1.90 14.57 -14.61
N LEU A 161 -1.40 13.68 -15.46
CA LEU A 161 -0.19 12.89 -15.28
C LEU A 161 0.89 13.40 -16.23
N VAL A 162 2.05 13.73 -15.68
CA VAL A 162 3.21 14.22 -16.44
C VAL A 162 4.42 13.32 -16.22
N GLN A 163 5.03 12.88 -17.32
CA GLN A 163 6.35 12.26 -17.31
C GLN A 163 7.39 13.38 -17.48
N VAL A 164 8.44 13.38 -16.67
CA VAL A 164 9.58 14.29 -16.79
C VAL A 164 10.84 13.45 -17.03
N THR A 165 11.52 13.67 -18.16
CA THR A 165 12.77 12.99 -18.48
C THR A 165 13.86 13.98 -18.86
N SER A 166 15.12 13.59 -18.64
CA SER A 166 16.26 14.33 -19.16
C SER A 166 17.22 13.41 -19.92
N THR A 167 17.63 13.85 -21.11
CA THR A 167 18.77 13.30 -21.87
C THR A 167 19.91 14.32 -21.98
N ALA A 168 19.76 15.49 -21.35
CA ALA A 168 20.76 16.55 -21.37
C ALA A 168 22.05 16.13 -20.65
N THR A 169 23.17 16.66 -21.12
CA THR A 169 24.49 16.44 -20.52
C THR A 169 24.64 17.22 -19.21
N TYR A 170 23.99 18.39 -19.10
CA TYR A 170 24.02 19.24 -17.93
C TYR A 170 22.87 18.91 -16.95
N PRO A 171 23.14 18.83 -15.64
CA PRO A 171 22.10 18.55 -14.66
C PRO A 171 21.12 19.72 -14.52
N SER A 172 19.85 19.40 -14.32
CA SER A 172 18.78 20.35 -13.95
C SER A 172 18.14 19.94 -12.63
N MET A 173 17.15 20.70 -12.17
CA MET A 173 16.27 20.29 -11.07
C MET A 173 14.81 20.71 -11.31
N ILE A 174 13.89 20.07 -10.59
CA ILE A 174 12.48 20.47 -10.54
C ILE A 174 12.27 21.34 -9.30
N ALA A 175 11.66 22.51 -9.49
CA ALA A 175 11.25 23.37 -8.39
C ALA A 175 10.23 22.66 -7.48
N THR A 176 10.46 22.67 -6.17
CA THR A 176 9.70 21.87 -5.20
C THR A 176 8.46 22.56 -4.65
N ASN A 177 8.26 23.85 -4.92
CA ASN A 177 7.15 24.66 -4.38
C ASN A 177 5.77 24.02 -4.62
N ASN A 178 5.60 23.38 -5.78
CA ASN A 178 4.34 22.78 -6.19
C ASN A 178 4.34 21.24 -6.06
N LEU A 179 5.43 20.65 -5.55
CA LEU A 179 5.53 19.22 -5.31
C LEU A 179 5.03 18.88 -3.90
N LEU A 180 4.58 17.65 -3.71
CA LEU A 180 4.09 17.18 -2.41
C LEU A 180 5.13 17.29 -1.30
N PHE A 181 6.38 16.94 -1.60
CA PHE A 181 7.53 17.04 -0.69
C PHE A 181 8.73 17.63 -1.43
N PRO A 182 9.60 18.38 -0.72
CA PRO A 182 10.82 18.93 -1.29
C PRO A 182 11.95 17.90 -1.31
N SER A 183 11.76 16.79 -2.03
CA SER A 183 12.77 15.74 -2.22
C SER A 183 13.84 16.16 -3.24
N SER A 184 14.90 15.36 -3.39
CA SER A 184 16.04 15.60 -4.28
C SER A 184 15.71 15.41 -5.77
N PHE A 185 14.74 16.17 -6.33
CA PHE A 185 14.31 16.07 -7.74
C PHE A 185 15.31 16.68 -8.74
N ASN A 186 16.55 16.20 -8.69
CA ASN A 186 17.58 16.52 -9.68
C ASN A 186 17.35 15.70 -10.96
N LEU A 187 17.57 16.31 -12.11
CA LEU A 187 17.44 15.70 -13.43
C LEU A 187 18.83 15.55 -14.03
N GLN A 188 19.28 14.31 -14.20
CA GLN A 188 20.50 13.96 -14.92
C GLN A 188 20.14 13.16 -16.17
N ASN A 189 21.13 12.89 -17.03
CA ASN A 189 20.91 12.03 -18.19
C ASN A 189 20.37 10.65 -17.74
N GLY A 190 19.17 10.32 -18.25
CA GLY A 190 18.47 9.09 -17.94
C GLY A 190 17.52 9.16 -16.74
N SER A 191 17.40 10.31 -16.06
CA SER A 191 16.37 10.55 -15.04
C SER A 191 14.96 10.45 -15.64
N GLU A 192 14.04 9.88 -14.87
CA GLU A 192 12.63 9.75 -15.24
C GLU A 192 11.75 9.81 -13.99
N TYR A 193 10.86 10.79 -13.95
CA TYR A 193 9.91 11.02 -12.86
C TYR A 193 8.51 11.15 -13.41
N TRP A 194 7.52 10.61 -12.73
CA TRP A 194 6.12 10.75 -13.08
C TRP A 194 5.37 11.39 -11.92
N PHE A 195 4.61 12.44 -12.23
CA PHE A 195 3.82 13.18 -11.26
C PHE A 195 2.36 13.24 -11.69
N LYS A 196 1.45 13.05 -10.73
CA LYS A 196 0.02 13.28 -10.92
C LYS A 196 -0.40 14.50 -10.11
N TYR A 197 -1.09 15.44 -10.76
CA TYR A 197 -1.63 16.60 -10.07
C TYR A 197 -2.85 16.20 -9.23
N ASN A 198 -2.86 16.65 -7.98
CA ASN A 198 -3.98 16.50 -7.06
C ASN A 198 -4.50 17.88 -6.68
N SER A 199 -5.70 18.21 -7.18
CA SER A 199 -6.35 19.51 -6.99
C SER A 199 -6.74 19.77 -5.53
N ALA A 200 -7.12 18.74 -4.77
CA ALA A 200 -7.47 18.87 -3.36
C ALA A 200 -6.26 19.26 -2.49
N LEU A 201 -5.05 18.88 -2.92
CA LEU A 201 -3.80 19.28 -2.28
C LEU A 201 -3.17 20.51 -2.93
N GLN A 202 -3.57 20.84 -4.15
CA GLN A 202 -2.88 21.78 -5.03
C GLN A 202 -1.38 21.44 -5.20
N LYS A 203 -1.09 20.13 -5.33
CA LYS A 203 0.28 19.61 -5.41
C LYS A 203 0.42 18.55 -6.50
N TRP A 204 1.61 18.49 -7.08
CA TRP A 204 2.10 17.37 -7.87
C TRP A 204 2.62 16.26 -6.97
N VAL A 205 2.01 15.09 -7.09
CA VAL A 205 2.31 13.91 -6.30
C VAL A 205 3.15 12.95 -7.13
N PRO A 206 4.31 12.51 -6.65
CA PRO A 206 5.11 11.52 -7.37
C PRO A 206 4.38 10.17 -7.41
N GLU A 207 4.15 9.65 -8.62
CA GLU A 207 3.55 8.33 -8.85
C GLU A 207 4.62 7.27 -9.16
N PHE A 208 5.71 7.68 -9.82
CA PHE A 208 6.87 6.84 -10.06
C PHE A 208 8.14 7.67 -10.14
N ILE A 209 9.21 7.12 -9.57
CA ILE A 209 10.55 7.69 -9.61
C ILE A 209 11.48 6.58 -10.06
N LYS A 210 12.14 6.78 -11.20
CA LYS A 210 13.19 5.85 -11.63
C LYS A 210 14.36 5.93 -10.66
N PRO A 211 14.74 4.82 -9.99
CA PRO A 211 15.78 4.86 -8.98
C PRO A 211 17.16 5.07 -9.62
N ILE A 212 18.03 5.82 -8.94
CA ILE A 212 19.47 5.76 -9.20
C ILE A 212 20.00 4.46 -8.58
N LYS A 213 20.60 3.61 -9.42
CA LYS A 213 21.16 2.33 -8.97
C LYS A 213 22.64 2.46 -8.67
N LEU A 214 23.04 2.09 -7.47
CA LEU A 214 24.42 2.07 -7.00
C LEU A 214 24.79 0.64 -6.60
N ASN A 215 25.99 0.20 -6.97
CA ASN A 215 26.56 -1.01 -6.39
C ASN A 215 27.29 -0.64 -5.11
N VAL A 216 27.10 -1.41 -4.05
CA VAL A 216 27.71 -1.07 -2.76
C VAL A 216 29.25 -1.02 -2.82
N LYS A 217 29.89 -1.84 -3.66
CA LYS A 217 31.35 -1.82 -3.83
C LYS A 217 31.88 -0.48 -4.36
N ASP A 218 31.06 0.25 -5.13
CA ASP A 218 31.46 1.51 -5.78
C ASP A 218 31.37 2.69 -4.79
N ILE A 219 30.60 2.54 -3.71
CA ILE A 219 30.40 3.56 -2.66
C ILE A 219 31.04 3.17 -1.32
N GLY A 220 31.42 1.91 -1.13
CA GLY A 220 32.01 1.39 0.11
C GLY A 220 30.97 1.18 1.23
N THR A 221 31.42 1.23 2.48
CA THR A 221 30.60 0.95 3.67
C THR A 221 29.69 2.11 4.09
N ASN A 222 29.76 3.27 3.42
CA ASN A 222 28.99 4.45 3.81
C ASN A 222 28.53 5.19 2.55
N LEU A 223 27.25 5.55 2.49
CA LEU A 223 26.75 6.48 1.49
C LEU A 223 26.80 7.91 2.06
N ASN A 224 27.59 8.79 1.43
CA ASN A 224 27.79 10.15 1.95
C ASN A 224 26.54 11.05 1.76
N ALA A 225 25.90 10.96 0.60
CA ALA A 225 24.71 11.74 0.26
C ALA A 225 23.90 11.03 -0.82
N VAL A 226 22.61 11.38 -0.93
CA VAL A 226 21.74 10.99 -2.05
C VAL A 226 21.65 12.11 -3.07
N SER A 227 21.49 11.76 -4.34
CA SER A 227 21.40 12.72 -5.46
C SER A 227 20.07 12.70 -6.20
N ALA A 228 19.15 11.80 -5.82
CA ALA A 228 17.82 11.64 -6.39
C ALA A 228 16.82 11.25 -5.30
N PRO A 229 15.49 11.38 -5.53
CA PRO A 229 14.48 11.07 -4.53
C PRO A 229 14.44 9.57 -4.17
N VAL A 230 14.93 8.70 -5.05
CA VAL A 230 15.04 7.26 -4.80
C VAL A 230 16.43 6.76 -5.21
N THR A 231 17.16 6.20 -4.25
CA THR A 231 18.44 5.52 -4.46
C THR A 231 18.29 4.03 -4.17
N GLU A 232 18.75 3.17 -5.06
CA GLU A 232 18.78 1.71 -4.90
C GLU A 232 20.23 1.24 -4.74
N VAL A 233 20.58 0.77 -3.54
CA VAL A 233 21.89 0.21 -3.22
C VAL A 233 21.83 -1.31 -3.33
N ASN A 234 22.60 -1.86 -4.26
CA ASN A 234 22.59 -3.28 -4.60
C ASN A 234 23.83 -3.99 -4.02
N PHE A 235 23.58 -5.09 -3.31
CA PHE A 235 24.56 -6.07 -2.85
C PHE A 235 24.46 -7.33 -3.69
N ALA A 236 25.59 -7.90 -4.10
CA ALA A 236 25.67 -9.16 -4.83
C ALA A 236 27.01 -9.86 -4.56
N ASN A 237 27.19 -11.09 -5.06
CA ASN A 237 28.50 -11.74 -5.03
C ASN A 237 29.53 -10.88 -5.78
N ALA A 238 30.73 -10.68 -5.19
CA ALA A 238 31.76 -9.74 -5.64
C ALA A 238 31.35 -8.25 -5.66
N ASN A 239 30.18 -7.90 -5.11
CA ASN A 239 29.70 -6.54 -4.89
C ASN A 239 29.11 -6.45 -3.48
N TRP A 240 29.97 -6.52 -2.47
CA TRP A 240 29.55 -6.72 -1.09
C TRP A 240 30.50 -6.05 -0.11
N VAL A 241 29.93 -5.58 0.99
CA VAL A 241 30.65 -5.07 2.16
C VAL A 241 30.02 -5.67 3.42
N THR A 242 30.80 -5.80 4.50
CA THR A 242 30.32 -6.41 5.76
C THR A 242 29.21 -5.61 6.41
N ASN A 243 29.26 -4.28 6.29
CA ASN A 243 28.30 -3.36 6.88
C ASN A 243 28.11 -2.10 6.02
N PHE A 244 26.96 -1.45 6.17
CA PHE A 244 26.59 -0.26 5.41
C PHE A 244 25.85 0.77 6.26
N THR A 245 26.25 2.03 6.14
CA THR A 245 25.65 3.17 6.86
C THR A 245 24.95 4.11 5.89
N LEU A 246 23.71 4.48 6.23
CA LEU A 246 22.95 5.50 5.50
C LEU A 246 23.54 6.91 5.74
N PRO A 247 23.32 7.88 4.83
CA PRO A 247 23.74 9.26 5.03
C PRO A 247 23.20 9.86 6.33
N SER A 248 23.90 10.84 6.91
CA SER A 248 23.40 11.56 8.09
C SER A 248 22.22 12.47 7.78
N THR A 249 22.11 12.95 6.54
CA THR A 249 21.09 13.91 6.11
C THR A 249 20.68 13.64 4.66
N ALA A 250 19.45 14.00 4.31
CA ALA A 250 18.95 14.04 2.92
C ALA A 250 17.86 15.13 2.79
N ASN A 251 17.30 15.29 1.60
CA ASN A 251 16.11 16.11 1.43
C ASN A 251 14.86 15.36 1.89
N ASP A 252 13.78 16.10 2.14
CA ASP A 252 12.59 15.52 2.75
C ASP A 252 11.96 14.45 1.85
N ARG A 253 11.65 13.29 2.43
CA ARG A 253 11.06 12.11 1.75
C ARG A 253 11.95 11.46 0.69
N ASP A 254 13.24 11.79 0.63
CA ASP A 254 14.20 10.96 -0.11
C ASP A 254 14.16 9.53 0.44
N ARG A 255 14.29 8.54 -0.45
CA ARG A 255 14.23 7.12 -0.12
C ARG A 255 15.49 6.36 -0.53
N ILE A 256 15.86 5.39 0.29
CA ILE A 256 16.92 4.43 -0.01
C ILE A 256 16.34 3.02 0.06
N LEU A 257 16.47 2.26 -1.02
CA LEU A 257 16.23 0.83 -1.06
C LEU A 257 17.58 0.11 -0.97
N VAL A 258 17.70 -0.83 -0.04
CA VAL A 258 18.90 -1.67 0.08
C VAL A 258 18.51 -3.11 -0.22
N LYS A 259 19.09 -3.70 -1.28
CA LYS A 259 18.75 -5.04 -1.78
C LYS A 259 19.96 -5.95 -1.77
N SER A 260 19.76 -7.24 -1.54
CA SER A 260 20.84 -8.22 -1.63
C SER A 260 20.48 -9.47 -2.41
N THR A 261 21.36 -9.86 -3.32
CA THR A 261 21.45 -11.19 -3.92
C THR A 261 22.74 -11.91 -3.52
N ALA A 262 23.52 -11.32 -2.61
CA ALA A 262 24.79 -11.89 -2.15
C ALA A 262 24.55 -13.12 -1.26
N THR A 263 25.44 -14.12 -1.36
CA THR A 263 25.40 -15.32 -0.51
C THR A 263 25.73 -15.02 0.96
N TRP A 264 26.54 -14.00 1.22
CA TRP A 264 26.98 -13.62 2.57
C TRP A 264 26.09 -12.53 3.15
N THR A 265 25.74 -12.69 4.43
CA THR A 265 24.90 -11.71 5.14
C THR A 265 25.72 -10.46 5.48
N ALA A 266 25.20 -9.28 5.14
CA ALA A 266 25.73 -7.98 5.57
C ALA A 266 24.89 -7.40 6.72
N LYS A 267 25.36 -6.31 7.34
CA LYS A 267 24.61 -5.54 8.34
C LYS A 267 24.33 -4.12 7.85
N ILE A 268 23.10 -3.64 7.99
CA ILE A 268 22.81 -2.20 7.89
C ILE A 268 22.98 -1.60 9.29
N ASN A 269 23.83 -0.58 9.40
CA ASN A 269 24.09 0.07 10.68
C ASN A 269 22.88 0.93 11.09
N ASN A 270 22.48 0.85 12.36
CA ASN A 270 21.36 1.63 12.90
C ASN A 270 21.65 3.15 13.01
N THR A 271 22.90 3.57 12.81
CA THR A 271 23.28 4.99 12.78
C THR A 271 22.45 5.74 11.74
N ASN A 272 21.94 6.92 12.13
CA ASN A 272 21.04 7.78 11.33
C ASN A 272 19.64 7.21 11.07
N ILE A 273 19.30 6.02 11.60
CA ILE A 273 17.99 5.37 11.44
C ILE A 273 17.21 5.47 12.75
N ASN A 274 15.92 5.76 12.68
CA ASN A 274 15.01 5.70 13.82
C ASN A 274 14.52 4.27 14.09
N SER A 275 15.48 3.37 14.27
CA SER A 275 15.26 1.99 14.69
C SER A 275 16.55 1.42 15.25
N SER A 276 16.44 0.75 16.40
CA SER A 276 17.53 -0.03 16.99
C SER A 276 17.38 -1.54 16.74
N ALA A 277 16.42 -1.94 15.89
CA ALA A 277 16.15 -3.34 15.58
C ALA A 277 17.27 -3.98 14.74
N SER A 278 17.29 -5.30 14.68
CA SER A 278 18.24 -6.11 13.91
C SER A 278 18.04 -5.93 12.41
N LEU A 279 19.00 -5.28 11.74
CA LEU A 279 18.96 -5.01 10.29
C LEU A 279 20.02 -5.85 9.52
N MET A 280 19.93 -7.18 9.59
CA MET A 280 20.80 -8.03 8.77
C MET A 280 20.24 -8.12 7.34
N LEU A 281 21.12 -8.02 6.36
CA LEU A 281 20.81 -8.07 4.94
C LEU A 281 21.27 -9.41 4.36
N LYS A 282 20.34 -10.36 4.27
CA LYS A 282 20.55 -11.71 3.74
C LYS A 282 20.18 -11.79 2.26
N THR A 283 20.45 -12.93 1.64
CA THR A 283 20.03 -13.22 0.26
C THR A 283 18.53 -13.05 0.08
N GLY A 284 18.12 -12.21 -0.87
CA GLY A 284 16.72 -11.92 -1.18
C GLY A 284 16.08 -10.84 -0.31
N ASP A 285 16.77 -10.34 0.73
CA ASP A 285 16.24 -9.28 1.57
C ASP A 285 16.22 -7.94 0.85
N GLN A 286 15.20 -7.14 1.17
CA GLN A 286 15.09 -5.73 0.80
C GLN A 286 14.66 -4.92 2.02
N TYR A 287 15.35 -3.80 2.25
CA TYR A 287 14.96 -2.77 3.20
C TYR A 287 14.63 -1.47 2.46
N GLU A 288 13.69 -0.70 2.99
CA GLU A 288 13.34 0.62 2.49
C GLU A 288 13.37 1.64 3.63
N PHE A 289 14.04 2.75 3.38
CA PHE A 289 14.19 3.86 4.31
C PHE A 289 13.69 5.15 3.67
N MET A 290 13.11 6.04 4.47
CA MET A 290 12.66 7.36 4.04
C MET A 290 13.17 8.42 5.00
N TYR A 291 13.83 9.46 4.48
CA TYR A 291 14.31 10.56 5.29
C TYR A 291 13.18 11.50 5.68
N VAL A 292 13.17 11.94 6.94
CA VAL A 292 12.17 12.84 7.50
C VAL A 292 12.89 14.07 8.05
N SER A 293 12.82 15.18 7.30
CA SER A 293 13.67 16.35 7.55
C SER A 293 13.41 17.02 8.89
N ASP A 294 12.14 17.13 9.31
CA ASP A 294 11.74 17.72 10.60
C ASP A 294 12.17 16.88 11.81
N LYS A 295 12.53 15.60 11.61
CA LYS A 295 13.04 14.72 12.67
C LYS A 295 14.53 14.37 12.51
N GLY A 296 15.16 14.71 11.37
CA GLY A 296 16.61 14.56 11.15
C GLY A 296 17.12 13.12 11.09
N HIS A 297 16.32 12.17 10.59
CA HIS A 297 16.70 10.76 10.51
C HIS A 297 15.96 9.99 9.41
N TRP A 298 16.45 8.79 9.11
CA TRP A 298 15.81 7.81 8.25
C TRP A 298 14.79 6.97 9.03
N VAL A 299 13.54 6.96 8.59
CA VAL A 299 12.50 6.06 9.09
C VAL A 299 12.55 4.76 8.29
N LEU A 300 12.52 3.63 8.99
CA LEU A 300 12.39 2.31 8.37
C LEU A 300 10.94 2.12 7.88
N MET A 301 10.76 2.11 6.55
CA MET A 301 9.45 2.01 5.90
C MET A 301 9.07 0.57 5.59
N SER A 302 10.06 -0.26 5.23
CA SER A 302 9.87 -1.67 4.89
C SER A 302 11.08 -2.50 5.29
N ALA A 303 10.83 -3.70 5.79
CA ALA A 303 11.85 -4.65 6.23
C ALA A 303 11.36 -6.09 5.99
N PRO A 304 12.28 -7.05 5.80
CA PRO A 304 11.92 -8.47 5.71
C PRO A 304 11.31 -8.96 7.03
N ILE A 305 10.41 -9.94 6.92
CA ILE A 305 9.82 -10.66 8.04
C ILE A 305 10.19 -12.13 7.89
N LYS A 306 10.85 -12.69 8.91
CA LYS A 306 11.09 -14.13 8.96
C LYS A 306 9.80 -14.84 9.34
N ASN A 307 9.40 -15.85 8.57
CA ASN A 307 8.20 -16.63 8.86
C ASN A 307 8.57 -18.08 9.19
N ILE A 308 8.01 -18.61 10.27
CA ILE A 308 7.94 -20.05 10.56
C ILE A 308 6.47 -20.44 10.34
N GLU A 309 6.22 -21.12 9.22
CA GLU A 309 4.88 -21.49 8.79
C GLU A 309 4.31 -22.65 9.62
N SER A 310 2.99 -22.85 9.57
CA SER A 310 2.26 -23.88 10.33
C SER A 310 2.69 -25.32 10.01
N THR A 311 3.32 -25.53 8.87
CA THR A 311 3.88 -26.80 8.39
C THR A 311 5.35 -26.99 8.75
N SER A 312 6.02 -25.95 9.27
CA SER A 312 7.42 -25.99 9.65
C SER A 312 7.59 -26.39 11.11
N ASN A 313 8.63 -27.16 11.43
CA ASN A 313 8.97 -27.49 12.81
C ASN A 313 9.39 -26.21 13.56
N ILE A 314 8.79 -25.99 14.73
CA ILE A 314 9.17 -24.91 15.65
C ILE A 314 10.31 -25.43 16.52
N ALA A 315 11.34 -24.64 16.80
CA ALA A 315 12.37 -25.01 17.76
C ALA A 315 11.93 -24.70 19.21
N SER A 316 12.45 -25.41 20.21
CA SER A 316 12.14 -25.13 21.62
C SER A 316 12.63 -23.75 22.08
N VAL A 317 13.68 -23.24 21.43
CA VAL A 317 14.14 -21.85 21.52
C VAL A 317 14.07 -21.28 20.11
N LEU A 318 13.33 -20.18 19.94
CA LEU A 318 13.23 -19.51 18.66
C LEU A 318 14.60 -18.97 18.22
N PRO A 319 14.86 -18.92 16.90
CA PRO A 319 16.16 -18.48 16.39
C PRO A 319 16.44 -17.02 16.79
N ASN A 320 17.71 -16.71 17.00
CA ASN A 320 18.16 -15.32 17.20
C ASN A 320 17.67 -14.42 16.08
N MET A 321 17.38 -13.16 16.43
CA MET A 321 16.82 -12.20 15.49
C MET A 321 17.86 -11.81 14.44
N THR A 322 17.47 -11.93 13.17
CA THR A 322 18.25 -11.47 12.01
C THR A 322 17.54 -10.36 11.24
N GLU A 323 16.24 -10.18 11.49
CA GLU A 323 15.38 -9.17 10.90
C GLU A 323 14.58 -8.50 12.02
N PRO A 324 13.97 -7.33 11.80
CA PRO A 324 13.19 -6.64 12.83
C PRO A 324 11.98 -7.43 13.34
N THR A 325 11.51 -8.44 12.59
CA THR A 325 10.31 -9.20 12.96
C THR A 325 10.40 -10.67 12.57
N LEU A 326 10.03 -11.53 13.54
CA LEU A 326 9.80 -12.96 13.37
C LEU A 326 8.32 -13.27 13.58
N LYS A 327 7.68 -13.92 12.62
CA LYS A 327 6.32 -14.46 12.70
C LYS A 327 6.36 -15.98 12.83
N VAL A 328 5.63 -16.52 13.81
CA VAL A 328 5.54 -17.96 14.08
C VAL A 328 4.07 -18.38 14.08
N LYS A 329 3.72 -19.32 13.20
CA LYS A 329 2.38 -19.90 13.14
C LYS A 329 2.40 -21.28 13.81
N VAL A 330 1.73 -21.38 14.95
CA VAL A 330 1.56 -22.61 15.71
C VAL A 330 0.28 -23.30 15.26
N SER A 331 0.35 -24.60 14.98
CA SER A 331 -0.77 -25.45 14.58
C SER A 331 -0.63 -26.82 15.26
N ASN A 332 -1.63 -27.68 15.14
CA ASN A 332 -1.55 -29.04 15.67
C ASN A 332 -0.36 -29.84 15.11
N SER A 333 0.09 -29.57 13.88
CA SER A 333 1.18 -30.32 13.25
C SER A 333 2.57 -29.91 13.72
N ASN A 334 2.73 -28.72 14.31
CA ASN A 334 4.03 -28.21 14.79
C ASN A 334 3.98 -27.73 16.25
N TRP A 335 2.91 -28.08 16.97
CA TRP A 335 2.64 -27.64 18.33
C TRP A 335 3.79 -28.00 19.28
N ARG A 336 4.03 -27.11 20.25
CA ARG A 336 4.92 -27.35 21.37
C ARG A 336 4.31 -26.86 22.65
N GLN A 337 4.51 -27.63 23.72
CA GLN A 337 4.12 -27.22 25.06
C GLN A 337 4.82 -25.94 25.51
N SER A 338 6.08 -25.74 25.14
CA SER A 338 6.86 -24.55 25.51
C SER A 338 7.70 -24.04 24.36
N ILE A 339 7.69 -22.72 24.19
CA ILE A 339 8.43 -21.97 23.16
C ILE A 339 9.17 -20.83 23.86
N ASN A 340 10.49 -20.86 23.84
CA ASN A 340 11.30 -19.76 24.36
C ASN A 340 11.51 -18.70 23.27
N LEU A 341 11.30 -17.44 23.62
CA LEU A 341 11.63 -16.30 22.77
C LEU A 341 13.15 -16.28 22.48
N PRO A 342 13.59 -15.63 21.38
CA PRO A 342 14.99 -15.60 20.97
C PRO A 342 15.95 -15.15 22.07
N ALA A 343 17.08 -15.84 22.22
CA ALA A 343 18.07 -15.51 23.25
C ALA A 343 18.84 -14.21 22.96
N SER A 344 19.08 -13.92 21.68
CA SER A 344 19.72 -12.68 21.21
C SER A 344 18.81 -11.91 20.28
N ALA A 345 18.63 -10.63 20.59
CA ALA A 345 17.83 -9.65 19.85
C ALA A 345 18.35 -8.23 20.13
N GLN A 346 17.90 -7.26 19.34
CA GLN A 346 18.15 -5.83 19.55
C GLN A 346 16.86 -5.10 19.92
N ILE A 347 16.99 -3.92 20.55
CA ILE A 347 15.85 -3.14 21.03
C ILE A 347 14.91 -2.82 19.86
N GLY A 348 13.63 -3.14 20.02
CA GLY A 348 12.60 -2.94 19.00
C GLY A 348 12.38 -4.16 18.09
N ASP A 349 13.18 -5.22 18.19
CA ASP A 349 12.88 -6.49 17.54
C ASP A 349 11.55 -7.05 18.03
N LYS A 350 10.75 -7.62 17.12
CA LYS A 350 9.40 -8.13 17.41
C LYS A 350 9.28 -9.62 17.12
N VAL A 351 8.59 -10.34 17.98
CA VAL A 351 8.12 -11.71 17.70
C VAL A 351 6.59 -11.73 17.76
N ILE A 352 5.96 -12.25 16.72
CA ILE A 352 4.51 -12.41 16.64
C ILE A 352 4.21 -13.90 16.55
N LEU A 353 3.51 -14.44 17.54
CA LEU A 353 3.05 -15.83 17.55
C LEU A 353 1.54 -15.86 17.35
N ALA A 354 1.07 -16.67 16.40
CA ALA A 354 -0.35 -16.93 16.18
C ALA A 354 -0.60 -18.44 16.31
N SER A 355 -1.65 -18.86 17.02
CA SER A 355 -1.95 -20.28 17.22
C SER A 355 -3.32 -20.67 16.70
N THR A 356 -3.37 -21.79 15.98
CA THR A 356 -4.58 -22.54 15.67
C THR A 356 -4.52 -23.95 16.28
N ALA A 357 -3.58 -24.19 17.20
CA ALA A 357 -3.46 -25.47 17.88
C ALA A 357 -4.51 -25.60 18.98
N ASP A 358 -5.02 -26.81 19.19
CA ASP A 358 -6.05 -27.07 20.20
C ASP A 358 -5.51 -26.97 21.63
N SER A 359 -4.22 -27.26 21.80
CA SER A 359 -3.53 -27.17 23.08
C SER A 359 -2.77 -25.85 23.24
N ASN A 360 -2.77 -25.34 24.46
CA ASN A 360 -2.02 -24.13 24.82
C ASN A 360 -0.50 -24.34 24.69
N SER A 361 0.21 -23.26 24.38
CA SER A 361 1.68 -23.20 24.42
C SER A 361 2.13 -22.20 25.49
N PHE A 362 3.15 -22.54 26.28
CA PHE A 362 3.81 -21.61 27.19
C PHE A 362 4.91 -20.84 26.45
N ILE A 363 4.84 -19.52 26.48
CA ILE A 363 5.82 -18.61 25.91
C ILE A 363 6.71 -18.08 27.04
N LEU A 364 8.01 -18.31 26.91
CA LEU A 364 9.00 -18.05 27.96
C LEU A 364 10.11 -17.12 27.45
N ALA A 365 10.76 -16.37 28.34
CA ALA A 365 12.00 -15.66 28.03
C ALA A 365 12.97 -15.64 29.21
N SER A 366 14.25 -15.34 28.93
CA SER A 366 15.35 -15.37 29.91
C SER A 366 15.20 -14.38 31.07
N ASN A 367 14.43 -13.29 30.88
CA ASN A 367 14.12 -12.30 31.91
C ASN A 367 12.96 -12.71 32.83
N GLY A 368 12.49 -13.96 32.75
CA GLY A 368 11.42 -14.49 33.59
C GLY A 368 10.00 -14.25 33.05
N LEU A 369 9.85 -13.63 31.87
CA LEU A 369 8.57 -13.57 31.19
C LEU A 369 8.01 -14.99 30.99
N SER A 370 6.78 -15.20 31.42
CA SER A 370 6.04 -16.45 31.24
C SER A 370 4.57 -16.14 30.97
N THR A 371 4.04 -16.60 29.84
CA THR A 371 2.64 -16.43 29.47
C THR A 371 2.14 -17.60 28.63
N VAL A 372 0.83 -17.71 28.49
CA VAL A 372 0.19 -18.70 27.61
C VAL A 372 -0.18 -18.08 26.27
N LEU A 373 -0.08 -18.87 25.20
CA LEU A 373 -0.68 -18.67 23.89
C LEU A 373 -1.77 -19.73 23.67
N GLN A 374 -3.00 -19.30 23.42
CA GLN A 374 -4.19 -20.14 23.29
C GLN A 374 -4.62 -20.33 21.84
N ASN A 375 -5.56 -21.26 21.59
CA ASN A 375 -6.17 -21.45 20.27
C ASN A 375 -6.89 -20.17 19.79
N GLY A 376 -6.61 -19.76 18.55
CA GLY A 376 -7.16 -18.58 17.89
C GLY A 376 -6.51 -17.26 18.32
N GLU A 377 -5.50 -17.32 19.18
CA GLU A 377 -4.82 -16.14 19.73
C GLU A 377 -3.62 -15.72 18.88
N THR A 378 -3.42 -14.40 18.78
CA THR A 378 -2.20 -13.79 18.26
C THR A 378 -1.57 -12.92 19.34
N ARG A 379 -0.28 -13.10 19.60
CA ARG A 379 0.49 -12.37 20.61
C ARG A 379 1.76 -11.82 20.01
N ARG A 380 2.02 -10.54 20.27
CA ARG A 380 3.24 -9.84 19.90
C ARG A 380 4.07 -9.53 21.14
N PHE A 381 5.37 -9.73 21.01
CA PHE A 381 6.39 -9.40 21.99
C PHE A 381 7.41 -8.47 21.34
N VAL A 382 7.97 -7.57 22.15
CA VAL A 382 9.02 -6.63 21.73
C VAL A 382 10.23 -6.77 22.64
N TYR A 383 11.43 -6.70 22.08
CA TYR A 383 12.66 -6.71 22.85
C TYR A 383 13.00 -5.30 23.34
N THR A 384 13.33 -5.19 24.62
CA THR A 384 13.63 -3.93 25.32
C THR A 384 15.00 -4.00 26.00
N GLN A 385 15.41 -2.95 26.70
CA GLN A 385 16.64 -2.96 27.50
C GLN A 385 16.60 -4.01 28.62
N GLN A 386 15.40 -4.37 29.10
CA GLN A 386 15.18 -5.37 30.15
C GLN A 386 14.86 -6.77 29.59
N GLY A 387 15.04 -6.99 28.29
CA GLY A 387 14.69 -8.23 27.59
C GLY A 387 13.30 -8.18 26.95
N TRP A 388 12.72 -9.35 26.66
CA TRP A 388 11.41 -9.46 26.00
C TRP A 388 10.27 -8.99 26.90
N ALA A 389 9.36 -8.21 26.33
CA ALA A 389 8.14 -7.73 26.98
C ALA A 389 6.92 -8.03 26.10
N ALA A 390 5.75 -8.17 26.73
CA ALA A 390 4.49 -8.22 25.99
C ALA A 390 4.24 -6.88 25.28
N ASP A 391 3.88 -6.94 24.00
CA ASP A 391 3.60 -5.78 23.15
C ASP A 391 2.18 -5.80 22.57
N SER A 392 1.36 -6.75 23.00
CA SER A 392 -0.06 -6.80 22.66
C SER A 392 -0.89 -7.47 23.73
N HIS A 393 -2.16 -7.07 23.84
CA HIS A 393 -3.20 -7.75 24.59
C HIS A 393 -4.23 -8.37 23.66
N THR A 394 -4.81 -9.47 24.08
CA THR A 394 -5.88 -10.16 23.35
C THR A 394 -7.21 -9.59 23.82
N ILE A 395 -8.07 -9.17 22.89
CA ILE A 395 -9.46 -8.80 23.18
C ILE A 395 -10.33 -9.91 22.63
N ASP A 396 -10.95 -10.68 23.52
CA ASP A 396 -11.78 -11.82 23.17
C ASP A 396 -13.18 -11.35 22.74
N MET A 397 -13.62 -11.80 21.56
CA MET A 397 -14.84 -11.34 20.90
C MET A 397 -15.84 -12.46 20.72
N LEU A 398 -17.08 -12.21 21.14
CA LEU A 398 -18.24 -12.99 20.75
C LEU A 398 -18.82 -12.44 19.45
N PHE A 399 -18.91 -13.29 18.43
CA PHE A 399 -19.59 -12.95 17.19
C PHE A 399 -21.05 -13.38 17.22
N VAL A 400 -21.93 -12.46 16.85
CA VAL A 400 -23.38 -12.68 16.79
C VAL A 400 -23.84 -12.38 15.37
N ASN A 401 -24.42 -13.36 14.71
CA ASN A 401 -24.90 -13.23 13.33
C ASN A 401 -26.42 -13.32 13.30
N SER A 402 -27.09 -12.35 12.68
CA SER A 402 -28.52 -12.43 12.43
C SER A 402 -28.86 -13.64 11.53
N PRO A 403 -29.91 -14.42 11.83
CA PRO A 403 -30.43 -15.44 10.93
C PRO A 403 -30.76 -14.90 9.53
N GLU A 404 -31.21 -13.65 9.41
CA GLU A 404 -31.51 -13.01 8.13
C GLU A 404 -30.26 -12.91 7.23
N VAL A 405 -29.10 -12.63 7.84
CA VAL A 405 -27.82 -12.58 7.12
C VAL A 405 -27.43 -13.97 6.63
N SER A 406 -27.66 -15.02 7.42
CA SER A 406 -27.45 -16.40 6.98
C SER A 406 -28.39 -16.78 5.84
N THR A 407 -29.63 -16.32 5.84
CA THR A 407 -30.59 -16.56 4.75
C THR A 407 -30.12 -15.92 3.44
N ILE A 408 -29.52 -14.72 3.51
CA ILE A 408 -29.07 -13.97 2.33
C ILE A 408 -27.72 -14.49 1.80
N LEU A 409 -26.76 -14.75 2.68
CA LEU A 409 -25.38 -15.07 2.30
C LEU A 409 -25.07 -16.58 2.35
N GLY A 410 -25.81 -17.34 3.15
CA GLY A 410 -25.44 -18.68 3.59
C GLY A 410 -24.63 -18.66 4.89
N GLU A 411 -24.79 -19.68 5.74
CA GLU A 411 -24.18 -19.75 7.08
C GLU A 411 -22.65 -19.65 7.06
N SER A 412 -22.00 -20.38 6.14
CA SER A 412 -20.54 -20.39 6.01
C SER A 412 -20.02 -19.02 5.57
N ALA A 413 -20.68 -18.39 4.60
CA ALA A 413 -20.29 -17.07 4.10
C ALA A 413 -20.50 -15.98 5.17
N ALA A 414 -21.60 -16.03 5.93
CA ALA A 414 -21.87 -15.11 7.03
C ALA A 414 -20.78 -15.16 8.11
N LYS A 415 -20.33 -16.38 8.47
CA LYS A 415 -19.21 -16.59 9.40
C LYS A 415 -17.87 -16.13 8.83
N LEU A 416 -17.58 -16.47 7.58
CA LEU A 416 -16.33 -16.08 6.90
C LEU A 416 -16.22 -14.55 6.80
N ARG A 417 -17.32 -13.86 6.51
CA ARG A 417 -17.37 -12.39 6.44
C ARG A 417 -16.88 -11.72 7.74
N MET A 418 -17.29 -12.22 8.91
CA MET A 418 -16.81 -11.67 10.20
C MET A 418 -15.37 -12.07 10.51
N ILE A 419 -14.92 -13.25 10.09
CA ILE A 419 -13.51 -13.67 10.22
C ILE A 419 -12.59 -12.76 9.39
N GLU A 420 -13.00 -12.39 8.17
CA GLU A 420 -12.26 -11.42 7.34
C GLU A 420 -12.22 -10.02 7.99
N GLY A 421 -13.32 -9.58 8.60
CA GLY A 421 -13.34 -8.34 9.39
C GLY A 421 -12.35 -8.37 10.56
N LEU A 422 -12.26 -9.50 11.26
CA LEU A 422 -11.29 -9.69 12.36
C LEU A 422 -9.86 -9.67 11.84
N SER A 423 -9.58 -10.42 10.77
CA SER A 423 -8.26 -10.48 10.13
C SER A 423 -7.79 -9.10 9.71
N LEU A 424 -8.65 -8.34 9.03
CA LEU A 424 -8.34 -6.98 8.60
C LEU A 424 -8.13 -6.02 9.78
N THR A 425 -8.88 -6.18 10.87
CA THR A 425 -8.68 -5.40 12.10
C THR A 425 -7.32 -5.69 12.72
N ASN A 426 -6.94 -6.96 12.81
CA ASN A 426 -5.64 -7.39 13.33
C ASN A 426 -4.47 -6.91 12.48
N VAL A 427 -4.59 -6.98 11.14
CA VAL A 427 -3.60 -6.42 10.22
C VAL A 427 -3.47 -4.90 10.41
N THR A 428 -4.59 -4.19 10.55
CA THR A 428 -4.61 -2.75 10.78
C THR A 428 -3.93 -2.40 12.10
N ALA A 429 -4.21 -3.14 13.18
CA ALA A 429 -3.59 -2.95 14.49
C ALA A 429 -2.08 -3.21 14.44
N GLU A 430 -1.65 -4.30 13.81
CA GLU A 430 -0.25 -4.68 13.67
C GLU A 430 0.57 -3.66 12.87
N ASN A 431 0.06 -3.25 11.70
CA ASN A 431 0.67 -2.21 10.86
C ASN A 431 0.83 -0.89 11.61
N SER A 432 -0.05 -0.60 12.56
CA SER A 432 -0.05 0.63 13.33
C SER A 432 0.78 0.55 14.62
N SER A 433 1.35 -0.62 14.92
CA SER A 433 1.92 -0.92 16.26
C SER A 433 0.92 -0.67 17.40
N ALA A 434 -0.38 -0.83 17.13
CA ALA A 434 -1.41 -0.83 18.17
C ALA A 434 -1.29 -2.13 18.97
N LYS A 435 -1.36 -2.02 20.30
CA LYS A 435 -1.02 -3.10 21.24
C LYS A 435 -2.19 -4.06 21.49
N PHE A 436 -2.96 -4.39 20.47
CA PHE A 436 -4.06 -5.35 20.58
C PHE A 436 -4.15 -6.30 19.39
N TYR A 437 -4.74 -7.47 19.65
CA TYR A 437 -5.31 -8.35 18.65
C TYR A 437 -6.72 -8.76 19.09
N LEU A 438 -7.63 -8.85 18.15
CA LEU A 438 -8.93 -9.49 18.34
C LEU A 438 -8.79 -11.00 18.19
N ARG A 439 -9.47 -11.74 19.06
CA ARG A 439 -9.61 -13.20 18.99
C ARG A 439 -11.08 -13.56 19.08
N LYS A 440 -11.55 -14.47 18.23
CA LYS A 440 -12.94 -14.96 18.28
C LYS A 440 -13.04 -16.15 19.24
N THR A 441 -13.71 -15.98 20.38
CA THR A 441 -13.96 -17.05 21.36
C THR A 441 -15.33 -17.70 21.22
N GLY A 442 -16.30 -17.00 20.63
CA GLY A 442 -17.65 -17.51 20.41
C GLY A 442 -18.23 -17.11 19.04
N TYR A 443 -19.21 -17.89 18.57
CA TYR A 443 -20.04 -17.55 17.42
C TYR A 443 -21.45 -18.07 17.68
N ILE A 444 -22.46 -17.21 17.60
CA ILE A 444 -23.87 -17.61 17.69
C ILE A 444 -24.67 -17.00 16.53
N THR A 445 -25.69 -17.74 16.10
CA THR A 445 -26.71 -17.23 15.17
C THR A 445 -27.92 -16.78 16.00
N TYR A 446 -28.16 -15.47 16.10
CA TYR A 446 -29.22 -14.90 16.93
C TYR A 446 -29.65 -13.52 16.42
N LYS A 447 -30.97 -13.26 16.39
CA LYS A 447 -31.54 -11.96 16.06
C LYS A 447 -31.77 -11.18 17.35
N ILE A 448 -31.03 -10.09 17.54
CA ILE A 448 -31.31 -9.15 18.63
C ILE A 448 -32.63 -8.42 18.30
N PRO A 449 -33.57 -8.25 19.26
CA PRO A 449 -34.92 -7.74 18.99
C PRO A 449 -34.96 -6.22 18.83
N GLY A 450 -34.30 -5.69 17.80
CA GLY A 450 -34.39 -4.30 17.38
C GLY A 450 -34.74 -4.17 15.90
N ASP A 451 -35.50 -3.14 15.55
CA ASP A 451 -35.95 -2.87 14.17
C ASP A 451 -34.93 -2.04 13.36
N THR A 452 -33.94 -1.46 14.04
CA THR A 452 -32.83 -0.72 13.43
C THR A 452 -31.51 -1.15 14.04
N LEU A 453 -30.42 -0.95 13.31
CA LEU A 453 -29.09 -1.34 13.78
C LEU A 453 -28.65 -0.57 15.05
N THR A 454 -29.11 0.67 15.24
CA THR A 454 -28.90 1.45 16.47
C THR A 454 -29.71 0.90 17.64
N ALA A 455 -30.95 0.45 17.42
CA ALA A 455 -31.75 -0.21 18.45
C ALA A 455 -31.11 -1.54 18.88
N VAL A 456 -30.61 -2.32 17.91
CA VAL A 456 -29.85 -3.54 18.14
C VAL A 456 -28.62 -3.28 19.01
N LEU A 457 -27.82 -2.24 18.70
CA LEU A 457 -26.67 -1.85 19.52
C LEU A 457 -27.08 -1.58 20.98
N SER A 458 -28.17 -0.84 21.19
CA SER A 458 -28.63 -0.49 22.53
C SER A 458 -29.11 -1.71 23.32
N ILE A 459 -29.95 -2.55 22.71
CA ILE A 459 -30.58 -3.73 23.31
C ILE A 459 -29.57 -4.84 23.56
N GLY A 460 -28.63 -5.06 22.63
CA GLY A 460 -27.65 -6.14 22.70
C GLY A 460 -26.75 -6.12 23.94
N ARG A 461 -26.60 -4.97 24.59
CA ARG A 461 -25.88 -4.82 25.87
C ARG A 461 -26.56 -5.51 27.06
N SER A 462 -27.87 -5.67 26.98
CA SER A 462 -28.70 -6.27 28.03
C SER A 462 -29.45 -7.53 27.58
N ASP A 463 -29.35 -7.89 26.30
CA ASP A 463 -29.95 -9.10 25.76
C ASP A 463 -29.42 -10.34 26.48
N THR A 464 -30.32 -11.11 27.09
CA THR A 464 -29.96 -12.23 27.95
C THR A 464 -29.25 -13.35 27.21
N THR A 465 -29.61 -13.60 25.94
CA THR A 465 -29.00 -14.66 25.12
C THR A 465 -27.55 -14.29 24.83
N VAL A 466 -27.34 -13.07 24.32
CA VAL A 466 -26.01 -12.58 23.96
C VAL A 466 -25.11 -12.43 25.18
N GLN A 467 -25.60 -11.84 26.27
CA GLN A 467 -24.78 -11.60 27.46
C GLN A 467 -24.50 -12.89 28.26
N THR A 468 -25.40 -13.87 28.24
CA THR A 468 -25.13 -15.19 28.85
C THR A 468 -24.02 -15.91 28.08
N GLU A 469 -24.09 -15.92 26.76
CA GLU A 469 -23.04 -16.54 25.93
C GLU A 469 -21.72 -15.80 26.10
N ARG A 470 -21.73 -14.46 26.10
CA ARG A 470 -20.55 -13.62 26.32
C ARG A 470 -19.81 -14.02 27.60
N LYS A 471 -20.54 -14.18 28.72
CA LYS A 471 -19.97 -14.62 30.01
C LYS A 471 -19.49 -16.08 29.95
N ARG A 472 -20.23 -16.96 29.29
CA ARG A 472 -19.87 -18.39 29.16
C ARG A 472 -18.55 -18.58 28.43
N VAL A 473 -18.30 -17.80 27.38
CA VAL A 473 -17.06 -17.86 26.58
C VAL A 473 -16.01 -16.84 26.99
N LEU A 474 -16.26 -16.08 28.07
CA LEU A 474 -15.39 -15.02 28.59
C LEU A 474 -15.00 -13.98 27.52
N ALA A 475 -15.94 -13.57 26.68
CA ALA A 475 -15.68 -12.56 25.65
C ALA A 475 -15.67 -11.14 26.24
N ASP A 476 -14.53 -10.46 26.14
CA ASP A 476 -14.36 -9.04 26.46
C ASP A 476 -15.35 -8.14 25.73
N GLY A 477 -15.71 -8.47 24.49
CA GLY A 477 -16.61 -7.70 23.65
C GLY A 477 -17.54 -8.52 22.78
N VAL A 478 -18.55 -7.85 22.24
CA VAL A 478 -19.53 -8.43 21.31
C VAL A 478 -19.46 -7.72 19.96
N TYR A 479 -19.54 -8.48 18.87
CA TYR A 479 -19.70 -7.90 17.55
C TYR A 479 -20.90 -8.52 16.84
N TYR A 480 -21.83 -7.68 16.38
CA TYR A 480 -23.06 -8.11 15.72
C TYR A 480 -23.05 -7.80 14.23
N GLN A 481 -23.40 -8.80 13.41
CA GLN A 481 -23.66 -8.65 11.98
C GLN A 481 -25.15 -8.80 11.71
N GLY A 482 -25.76 -7.72 11.21
CA GLY A 482 -27.19 -7.58 11.00
C GLY A 482 -27.61 -7.39 9.55
N ASN A 483 -28.92 -7.35 9.34
CA ASN A 483 -29.57 -6.91 8.11
C ASN A 483 -30.62 -5.81 8.37
N GLU A 484 -30.75 -5.40 9.64
CA GLU A 484 -31.58 -4.28 10.05
C GLU A 484 -31.08 -2.99 9.41
N PRO A 485 -31.99 -2.11 8.96
CA PRO A 485 -31.59 -0.84 8.39
C PRO A 485 -30.85 0.01 9.42
N GLY A 486 -29.78 0.66 8.96
CA GLY A 486 -29.11 1.71 9.70
C GLY A 486 -29.96 2.98 9.83
N ASN A 487 -29.84 3.70 10.94
CA ASN A 487 -30.48 5.00 11.16
C ASN A 487 -29.48 6.15 11.02
N GLY A 488 -28.99 6.39 9.80
CA GLY A 488 -27.95 7.39 9.51
C GLY A 488 -26.53 6.83 9.34
N GLY A 489 -26.37 5.50 9.31
CA GLY A 489 -25.11 4.81 9.04
C GLY A 489 -25.27 3.28 9.07
N CYS A 490 -24.45 2.56 8.30
CA CYS A 490 -24.49 1.10 8.20
C CYS A 490 -23.72 0.36 9.30
N GLY A 491 -23.08 1.09 10.22
CA GLY A 491 -22.32 0.59 11.37
C GLY A 491 -22.52 1.47 12.59
N TRP A 492 -22.52 0.87 13.78
CA TRP A 492 -22.69 1.57 15.05
C TRP A 492 -21.88 0.93 16.17
N ALA A 493 -21.26 1.76 16.99
CA ALA A 493 -20.58 1.33 18.20
C ALA A 493 -20.53 2.45 19.24
N TYR A 494 -20.48 2.08 20.52
CA TYR A 494 -20.23 3.05 21.58
C TYR A 494 -18.78 3.49 21.59
N VAL A 495 -18.55 4.81 21.67
CA VAL A 495 -17.21 5.37 21.79
C VAL A 495 -16.68 5.21 23.22
N ASN A 496 -15.42 4.77 23.35
CA ASN A 496 -14.74 4.54 24.64
C ASN A 496 -15.57 3.65 25.56
N ALA A 497 -15.89 2.46 25.06
CA ALA A 497 -16.85 1.57 25.67
C ALA A 497 -16.35 0.98 27.00
N SER A 498 -17.19 1.06 28.03
CA SER A 498 -17.07 0.25 29.25
C SER A 498 -17.40 -1.22 28.98
N ALA A 499 -17.20 -2.12 29.96
CA ALA A 499 -17.60 -3.52 29.82
C ALA A 499 -19.08 -3.70 29.42
N TYR A 500 -19.97 -2.85 29.93
CA TYR A 500 -21.40 -2.85 29.56
C TYR A 500 -21.63 -2.40 28.11
N ASN A 501 -20.84 -1.45 27.62
CA ASN A 501 -21.00 -0.83 26.31
C ASN A 501 -20.11 -1.46 25.21
N MET A 502 -19.35 -2.53 25.51
CA MET A 502 -18.38 -3.14 24.59
C MET A 502 -19.08 -4.01 23.54
N ILE A 503 -19.78 -3.32 22.64
CA ILE A 503 -20.50 -3.88 21.51
C ILE A 503 -20.33 -2.96 20.29
N GLY A 504 -20.11 -3.59 19.13
CA GLY A 504 -20.13 -2.94 17.82
C GLY A 504 -21.03 -3.71 16.85
N THR A 505 -21.63 -3.02 15.89
CA THR A 505 -22.58 -3.61 14.95
C THR A 505 -22.35 -3.09 13.53
N ASN A 506 -22.59 -3.92 12.51
CA ASN A 506 -22.69 -3.47 11.12
C ASN A 506 -23.79 -4.26 10.37
N ASP A 507 -24.37 -3.64 9.34
CA ASP A 507 -25.25 -4.32 8.39
C ASP A 507 -24.47 -4.92 7.20
N ILE A 508 -25.15 -5.75 6.40
CA ILE A 508 -24.60 -6.28 5.15
C ILE A 508 -25.02 -5.51 3.89
N SER A 509 -25.92 -4.52 4.02
CA SER A 509 -26.51 -3.80 2.88
C SER A 509 -25.68 -2.59 2.45
N GLY A 510 -25.15 -1.83 3.41
CA GLY A 510 -24.33 -0.65 3.18
C GLY A 510 -22.88 -0.80 3.61
N CYS A 511 -22.59 -1.72 4.55
CA CYS A 511 -21.26 -1.91 5.10
C CYS A 511 -20.55 -3.14 4.51
N SER A 512 -19.21 -3.07 4.43
CA SER A 512 -18.35 -4.21 4.07
C SER A 512 -17.66 -4.80 5.31
N VAL A 513 -16.82 -5.82 5.13
CA VAL A 513 -16.00 -6.39 6.22
C VAL A 513 -15.08 -5.34 6.89
N ALA A 514 -14.74 -4.27 6.19
CA ALA A 514 -13.88 -3.20 6.70
C ALA A 514 -14.55 -2.31 7.76
N ALA A 515 -15.86 -2.47 7.99
CA ALA A 515 -16.56 -1.76 9.07
C ALA A 515 -16.07 -2.20 10.46
N MET A 516 -15.67 -3.47 10.65
CA MET A 516 -15.29 -3.98 11.98
C MET A 516 -14.16 -3.18 12.62
N ARG A 517 -13.06 -2.90 11.91
CA ARG A 517 -11.94 -2.12 12.46
C ARG A 517 -12.32 -0.66 12.80
N HIS A 518 -13.35 -0.13 12.15
CA HIS A 518 -13.88 1.21 12.40
C HIS A 518 -14.73 1.21 13.68
N GLU A 519 -15.70 0.30 13.78
CA GLU A 519 -16.58 0.15 14.94
C GLU A 519 -15.80 -0.26 16.20
N ILE A 520 -14.86 -1.19 16.08
CA ILE A 520 -13.95 -1.55 17.17
C ILE A 520 -13.05 -0.36 17.53
N GLY A 521 -12.67 0.45 16.54
CA GLY A 521 -11.99 1.72 16.79
C GLY A 521 -12.79 2.65 17.70
N HIS A 522 -14.10 2.82 17.45
CA HIS A 522 -14.98 3.54 18.36
C HIS A 522 -14.98 2.92 19.75
N ASN A 523 -15.19 1.61 19.88
CA ASN A 523 -15.13 0.93 21.18
C ASN A 523 -13.82 1.18 21.95
N LEU A 524 -12.68 1.23 21.24
CA LEU A 524 -11.36 1.54 21.78
C LEU A 524 -11.16 3.02 22.15
N GLY A 525 -12.15 3.88 21.92
CA GLY A 525 -12.14 5.29 22.30
C GLY A 525 -11.82 6.26 21.17
N LEU A 526 -11.96 5.84 19.92
CA LEU A 526 -11.64 6.67 18.77
C LEU A 526 -12.84 7.43 18.20
N TYR A 527 -12.54 8.57 17.60
CA TYR A 527 -13.48 9.45 16.92
C TYR A 527 -13.14 9.59 15.44
N HIS A 528 -14.08 10.11 14.64
CA HIS A 528 -13.86 10.41 13.23
C HIS A 528 -12.83 11.51 13.01
N GLY A 529 -12.34 11.63 11.77
CA GLY A 529 -11.21 12.51 11.44
C GLY A 529 -11.46 14.02 11.60
N ASP A 530 -12.71 14.45 11.68
CA ASP A 530 -13.15 15.83 11.94
C ASP A 530 -13.18 16.19 13.44
N SER A 531 -13.07 15.21 14.34
CA SER A 531 -13.04 15.44 15.78
C SER A 531 -11.78 16.18 16.25
N SER A 532 -11.90 16.97 17.33
CA SER A 532 -10.76 17.63 17.99
C SER A 532 -10.03 16.74 19.00
N GLN A 533 -10.55 15.55 19.28
CA GLN A 533 -9.96 14.60 20.24
C GLN A 533 -8.65 14.02 19.69
N ILE A 534 -7.66 13.79 20.56
CA ILE A 534 -6.38 13.19 20.17
C ILE A 534 -6.57 11.82 19.50
N GLY A 535 -7.46 10.99 20.04
CA GLY A 535 -7.85 9.70 19.49
C GLY A 535 -8.81 9.84 18.33
N SER A 536 -8.40 10.48 17.23
CA SER A 536 -9.24 10.66 16.05
C SER A 536 -8.55 10.21 14.77
N GLY A 537 -9.36 9.90 13.76
CA GLY A 537 -8.88 9.54 12.43
C GLY A 537 -8.00 10.62 11.79
N PHE A 538 -7.11 10.19 10.91
CA PHE A 538 -6.40 11.04 9.96
C PHE A 538 -7.02 10.90 8.57
N THR A 539 -7.50 12.02 8.02
CA THR A 539 -8.14 12.13 6.71
C THR A 539 -7.18 12.81 5.73
N HIS A 540 -6.88 12.16 4.60
CA HIS A 540 -6.00 12.75 3.59
C HIS A 540 -6.31 12.20 2.18
N PRO A 541 -6.26 13.03 1.10
CA PRO A 541 -6.56 12.60 -0.27
C PRO A 541 -5.72 11.42 -0.79
N LEU A 542 -4.51 11.25 -0.26
CA LEU A 542 -3.59 10.15 -0.63
C LEU A 542 -3.74 8.89 0.24
N GLY A 543 -4.76 8.87 1.09
CA GLY A 543 -5.10 7.74 1.94
C GLY A 543 -5.38 8.18 3.37
N SER A 544 -6.46 7.65 3.91
CA SER A 544 -7.03 7.93 5.21
C SER A 544 -7.06 6.68 6.08
N THR A 545 -6.73 6.88 7.36
CA THR A 545 -6.74 5.83 8.39
C THR A 545 -8.16 5.32 8.69
N ALA A 546 -8.26 4.23 9.47
CA ALA A 546 -9.50 3.52 9.76
C ALA A 546 -10.68 4.42 10.20
N LEU A 547 -10.40 5.49 10.96
CA LEU A 547 -11.41 6.44 11.46
C LEU A 547 -11.47 7.76 10.66
N GLY A 548 -10.64 7.92 9.62
CA GLY A 548 -10.57 9.14 8.80
C GLY A 548 -11.04 8.94 7.35
N GLY A 549 -11.69 7.81 7.05
CA GLY A 549 -12.11 7.45 5.68
C GLY A 549 -11.87 5.98 5.32
N ASN A 550 -11.10 5.25 6.14
CA ASN A 550 -11.05 3.80 6.16
C ASN A 550 -10.52 3.11 4.89
N ASN A 551 -9.63 3.77 4.13
CA ASN A 551 -9.05 3.23 2.90
C ASN A 551 -7.57 2.84 3.02
N LEU A 552 -6.93 3.11 4.17
CA LEU A 552 -5.62 2.59 4.54
C LEU A 552 -5.73 1.63 5.73
N ASN A 553 -4.89 0.59 5.73
CA ASN A 553 -4.80 -0.41 6.80
C ASN A 553 -3.95 0.09 7.99
N PHE A 554 -4.27 1.29 8.48
CA PHE A 554 -3.62 1.93 9.61
C PHE A 554 -4.64 2.67 10.49
N TYR A 555 -4.37 2.71 11.80
CA TYR A 555 -4.86 3.73 12.73
C TYR A 555 -3.91 4.94 12.70
N SER A 556 -4.41 6.12 13.05
CA SER A 556 -3.60 7.34 13.01
C SER A 556 -2.52 7.37 14.10
N SER A 557 -1.34 7.85 13.74
CA SER A 557 -0.23 8.11 14.66
C SER A 557 0.81 9.01 13.98
N PRO A 558 1.44 9.97 14.70
CA PRO A 558 2.49 10.81 14.14
C PRO A 558 3.79 10.05 13.80
N TYR A 559 3.89 8.78 14.20
CA TYR A 559 5.05 7.92 13.95
C TYR A 559 4.86 6.99 12.75
N LEU A 560 3.68 7.01 12.12
CA LEU A 560 3.34 6.20 10.96
C LEU A 560 3.33 7.07 9.70
N TYR A 561 3.65 6.46 8.57
CA TYR A 561 3.75 7.14 7.28
C TYR A 561 3.03 6.33 6.21
N ASN A 562 2.40 7.01 5.26
CA ASN A 562 1.82 6.40 4.09
C ASN A 562 2.92 5.61 3.34
N PRO A 563 2.77 4.29 3.13
CA PRO A 563 3.82 3.47 2.54
C PRO A 563 4.29 3.96 1.17
N LYS A 564 3.35 4.41 0.32
CA LYS A 564 3.65 4.89 -1.04
C LYS A 564 4.12 6.34 -1.04
N TYR A 565 3.40 7.25 -0.37
CA TYR A 565 3.60 8.68 -0.54
C TYR A 565 4.41 9.37 0.58
N GLY A 566 4.66 8.72 1.73
CA GLY A 566 5.46 9.31 2.81
C GLY A 566 4.75 10.39 3.65
N VAL A 567 3.44 10.59 3.44
CA VAL A 567 2.60 11.46 4.28
C VAL A 567 2.52 10.88 5.69
N ARG A 568 2.81 11.70 6.71
CA ARG A 568 2.66 11.30 8.11
C ARG A 568 1.18 11.05 8.41
N LEU A 569 0.83 9.89 8.97
CA LEU A 569 -0.55 9.45 9.20
C LEU A 569 -1.09 9.92 10.55
N GLY A 570 -0.74 11.13 10.97
CA GLY A 570 -1.11 11.69 12.27
C GLY A 570 -0.33 12.96 12.59
N GLU A 571 -0.64 13.54 13.73
CA GLU A 571 -0.06 14.79 14.21
C GLU A 571 0.14 14.72 15.72
N GLU A 572 1.35 15.06 16.17
CA GLU A 572 1.75 14.96 17.56
C GLU A 572 0.85 15.85 18.44
N GLY A 573 0.23 15.27 19.46
CA GLY A 573 -0.70 15.97 20.35
C GLY A 573 -2.08 16.28 19.76
N LYS A 574 -2.37 15.94 18.50
CA LYS A 574 -3.68 16.23 17.86
C LYS A 574 -4.37 15.03 17.21
N LYS A 575 -3.63 14.17 16.51
CA LYS A 575 -4.16 13.01 15.75
C LYS A 575 -3.28 11.79 15.99
N ASP A 576 -3.59 11.04 17.06
CA ASP A 576 -2.86 9.84 17.48
C ASP A 576 -3.82 8.79 18.09
N ALA A 577 -4.55 8.09 17.22
CA ALA A 577 -5.41 6.99 17.62
C ALA A 577 -4.65 5.86 18.33
N VAL A 578 -3.43 5.56 17.89
CA VAL A 578 -2.62 4.47 18.47
C VAL A 578 -2.33 4.71 19.95
N SER A 579 -2.04 5.96 20.34
CA SER A 579 -1.84 6.31 21.75
C SER A 579 -3.07 5.98 22.63
N VAL A 580 -4.28 6.31 22.15
CA VAL A 580 -5.53 6.07 22.88
C VAL A 580 -5.88 4.59 22.91
N ILE A 581 -5.70 3.87 21.79
CA ILE A 581 -5.87 2.42 21.75
C ILE A 581 -4.98 1.76 22.80
N ASN A 582 -3.69 2.09 22.82
CA ASN A 582 -2.72 1.47 23.71
C ASN A 582 -3.02 1.75 25.19
N ALA A 583 -3.61 2.91 25.52
CA ALA A 583 -4.04 3.25 26.86
C ALA A 583 -5.28 2.45 27.33
N ASN A 584 -6.21 2.16 26.41
CA ASN A 584 -7.48 1.51 26.74
C ASN A 584 -7.44 -0.02 26.63
N THR A 585 -6.57 -0.56 25.79
CA THR A 585 -6.55 -1.99 25.48
C THR A 585 -6.34 -2.88 26.69
N VAL A 586 -5.43 -2.52 27.61
CA VAL A 586 -5.16 -3.32 28.83
C VAL A 586 -6.45 -3.51 29.64
N ARG A 587 -7.18 -2.40 29.85
CA ARG A 587 -8.45 -2.39 30.57
C ARG A 587 -9.50 -3.23 29.86
N ILE A 588 -9.58 -3.12 28.53
CA ILE A 588 -10.61 -3.79 27.73
C ILE A 588 -10.38 -5.31 27.69
N SER A 589 -9.12 -5.75 27.59
CA SER A 589 -8.74 -7.19 27.62
C SER A 589 -8.94 -7.89 28.98
N GLN A 590 -9.53 -7.19 29.95
CA GLN A 590 -9.76 -7.65 31.32
C GLN A 590 -11.23 -7.46 31.71
N TYR A 591 -12.14 -7.37 30.72
CA TYR A 591 -13.55 -7.19 31.00
C TYR A 591 -14.21 -8.49 31.47
N ASN A 592 -13.63 -9.67 31.15
CA ASN A 592 -14.02 -10.96 31.72
C ASN A 592 -12.84 -11.77 32.24
#